data_AF-A0AA41N5W8-F1
#
_entry.id   AF-A0AA41N5W8-F1
#
_cell.length_a   1.000
_cell.length_b   1.000
_cell.length_c   1.000
_cell.angle_alpha   90.00
_cell.angle_beta   90.00
_cell.angle_gamma   90.00
#
_symmetry.space_group_name_H-M   'P 1'
#
loop_
_entity.id
_entity.type
_entity.pdbx_description
1 polymer ?
#
loop_
_entity_poly.entity_id
_entity_poly.type
_entity_poly.pdbx_seq_one_letter_code
_entity_poly.pdbx_strand_id
1 'polypeptide(L)'
;MRLPAQLLGQLMLWIPGSSGDIAMTLTPLSKPVTPREPVSISCKASHRLLHNNGNTYLNWFFQTPGLSPRSLIYQVSKLTSGVSDRFSGSGSGTDLH
;
A
#
# COMPACT_ATOMS: atom_id res chain seq x y z
N MET A 1 -20.08 44.63 27.35
CA MET A 1 -19.08 43.62 26.96
C MET A 1 -19.76 42.53 26.14
N ARG A 2 -19.70 42.60 24.81
CA ARG A 2 -20.16 41.53 23.91
C ARG A 2 -19.05 41.33 22.89
N LEU A 3 -18.26 40.28 23.04
CA LEU A 3 -17.35 39.81 22.01
C LEU A 3 -18.24 39.36 20.83
N PRO A 4 -18.09 39.92 19.63
CA PRO A 4 -18.94 39.57 18.51
C PRO A 4 -18.60 38.13 18.11
N ALA A 5 -19.64 37.28 17.99
CA ALA A 5 -19.54 35.88 17.56
C ALA A 5 -18.83 35.70 16.20
N GLN A 6 -18.53 36.80 15.50
CA GLN A 6 -17.74 36.87 14.27
C GLN A 6 -16.29 36.39 14.46
N LEU A 7 -15.69 36.61 15.64
CA LEU A 7 -14.30 36.21 15.90
C LEU A 7 -14.13 34.68 15.99
N LEU A 8 -15.18 33.96 16.44
CA LEU A 8 -15.18 32.49 16.47
C LEU A 8 -15.32 31.90 15.05
N GLY A 9 -16.08 32.56 14.18
CA GLY A 9 -16.29 32.13 12.79
C GLY A 9 -15.04 32.26 11.92
N GLN A 10 -14.19 33.27 12.18
CA GLN A 10 -12.93 33.46 11.45
C GLN A 10 -11.84 32.45 11.84
N LEU A 11 -11.93 31.82 13.01
CA LEU A 11 -10.98 30.79 13.44
C LEU A 11 -11.20 29.42 12.77
N MET A 12 -12.40 29.17 12.23
CA MET A 12 -12.75 27.91 11.56
C MET A 12 -12.34 27.86 10.08
N LEU A 13 -11.82 28.95 9.52
CA LEU A 13 -11.43 29.03 8.10
C LEU A 13 -9.93 28.72 7.86
N TRP A 14 -9.20 28.33 8.91
CA TRP A 14 -7.76 28.05 8.88
C TRP A 14 -7.46 26.58 9.24
N ILE A 15 -8.21 25.63 8.70
CA ILE A 15 -7.75 24.25 8.66
C ILE A 15 -7.08 24.04 7.30
N PRO A 16 -5.75 24.19 7.17
CA PRO A 16 -5.08 23.68 6.00
C PRO A 16 -5.46 22.20 5.86
N GLY A 17 -5.99 21.83 4.70
CA GLY A 17 -6.32 20.44 4.42
C GLY A 17 -5.09 19.57 4.66
N SER A 18 -5.19 18.62 5.58
CA SER A 18 -4.13 17.63 5.79
C SER A 18 -4.22 16.63 4.64
N SER A 19 -3.28 16.69 3.71
CA SER A 19 -3.07 15.62 2.72
C SER A 19 -2.13 14.59 3.33
N GLY A 20 -2.68 13.46 3.78
CA GLY A 20 -1.89 12.31 4.20
C GLY A 20 -1.65 11.38 3.02
N ASP A 21 -0.40 11.26 2.57
CA ASP A 21 -0.02 10.21 1.62
C ASP A 21 0.00 8.84 2.31
N ILE A 22 -0.38 7.80 1.58
CA ILE A 22 -0.25 6.42 2.05
C ILE A 22 1.21 6.00 1.85
N ALA A 23 1.90 5.77 2.97
CA ALA A 23 3.27 5.25 2.98
C ALA A 23 3.24 3.72 3.00
N MET A 24 4.14 3.10 2.23
CA MET A 24 4.30 1.66 2.13
C MET A 24 5.69 1.27 2.64
N THR A 25 5.77 0.31 3.56
CA THR A 25 7.03 -0.22 4.09
C THR A 25 7.20 -1.68 3.67
N LEU A 26 8.33 -2.01 3.06
CA LEU A 26 8.68 -3.37 2.61
C LEU A 26 9.69 -4.00 3.57
N THR A 27 9.56 -5.30 3.83
CA THR A 27 10.50 -6.05 4.66
C THR A 27 10.65 -7.48 4.16
N PRO A 28 11.88 -7.98 3.95
CA PRO A 28 13.15 -7.26 4.01
C PRO A 28 13.36 -6.36 2.77
N LEU A 29 14.21 -5.33 2.89
CA LEU A 29 14.60 -4.49 1.74
C LEU A 29 15.51 -5.24 0.75
N SER A 30 16.34 -6.15 1.26
CA SER A 30 17.14 -7.07 0.46
C SER A 30 17.37 -8.36 1.24
N LYS A 31 17.37 -9.49 0.53
CA LYS A 31 17.65 -10.80 1.11
C LYS A 31 18.32 -11.69 0.05
N PRO A 32 19.54 -12.19 0.28
CA PRO A 32 20.10 -13.24 -0.57
C PRO A 32 19.31 -14.54 -0.33
N VAL A 33 19.10 -15.32 -1.39
CA VAL A 33 18.30 -16.55 -1.35
C VAL A 33 19.02 -17.62 -2.16
N THR A 34 19.08 -18.84 -1.63
CA THR A 34 19.62 -19.98 -2.36
C THR A 34 18.60 -20.45 -3.40
N PRO A 35 19.01 -20.90 -4.60
CA PRO A 35 18.07 -21.45 -5.58
C PRO A 35 17.14 -22.51 -4.97
N ARG A 36 15.84 -22.39 -5.25
CA ARG A 36 14.74 -23.26 -4.74
C ARG A 36 14.33 -23.03 -3.29
N GLU A 37 15.00 -22.15 -2.54
CA GLU A 37 14.47 -21.73 -1.24
C GLU A 37 13.33 -20.72 -1.42
N PRO A 38 12.26 -20.83 -0.61
CA PRO A 38 11.19 -19.86 -0.62
C PRO A 38 11.66 -18.54 0.00
N VAL A 39 11.09 -17.45 -0.50
CA VAL A 39 11.26 -16.11 0.06
C VAL A 39 9.90 -15.45 0.21
N SER A 40 9.73 -14.71 1.31
CA SER A 40 8.55 -13.89 1.57
C SER A 40 9.01 -12.45 1.74
N ILE A 41 8.20 -11.53 1.23
CA ILE A 41 8.37 -10.08 1.33
C ILE A 41 7.07 -9.53 1.90
N SER A 42 7.14 -8.94 3.08
CA SER A 42 5.98 -8.30 3.71
C SER A 42 5.89 -6.83 3.31
N CYS A 43 4.66 -6.34 3.24
CA CYS A 43 4.32 -4.96 2.97
C CYS A 43 3.33 -4.45 4.02
N LYS A 44 3.67 -3.34 4.69
CA LYS A 44 2.80 -2.66 5.64
C LYS A 44 2.43 -1.29 5.10
N ALA A 45 1.12 -1.01 5.06
CA ALA A 45 0.60 0.30 4.70
C ALA A 45 0.37 1.15 5.96
N SER A 46 0.62 2.46 5.87
CA SER A 46 0.33 3.38 6.98
C SER A 46 -1.16 3.54 7.26
N HIS A 47 -2.01 3.20 6.29
CA HIS A 47 -3.47 3.30 6.36
C HIS A 47 -4.13 2.07 5.74
N ARG A 48 -5.41 1.87 6.08
CA ARG A 48 -6.22 0.79 5.53
C ARG A 48 -6.43 0.99 4.02
N LEU A 49 -6.01 0.01 3.23
CA LEU A 49 -6.14 -0.05 1.76
C LEU A 49 -7.49 -0.63 1.27
N LEU A 50 -8.35 -1.05 2.19
CA LEU A 50 -9.66 -1.61 1.86
C LEU A 50 -10.57 -0.49 1.35
N HIS A 51 -10.90 -0.57 0.07
CA HIS A 51 -11.77 0.36 -0.62
C HIS A 51 -13.24 0.10 -0.28
N ASN A 52 -14.11 1.08 -0.56
CA ASN A 52 -15.54 1.04 -0.23
C ASN A 52 -16.31 -0.06 -0.97
N ASN A 53 -15.78 -0.59 -2.07
CA ASN A 53 -16.36 -1.72 -2.80
C ASN A 53 -15.94 -3.09 -2.23
N GLY A 54 -15.29 -3.12 -1.07
CA GLY A 54 -14.84 -4.35 -0.42
C GLY A 54 -13.54 -4.94 -0.96
N ASN A 55 -12.89 -4.30 -1.95
CA ASN A 55 -11.61 -4.76 -2.49
C ASN A 55 -10.42 -4.03 -1.85
N THR A 56 -9.30 -4.73 -1.71
CA THR A 56 -8.01 -4.13 -1.36
C THR A 56 -7.15 -4.01 -2.61
N TYR A 57 -6.71 -2.79 -2.93
CA TYR A 57 -5.91 -2.53 -4.13
C TYR A 57 -4.41 -2.47 -3.80
N LEU A 58 -3.81 -3.65 -3.64
CA LEU A 58 -2.36 -3.82 -3.57
C LEU A 58 -1.92 -4.71 -4.73
N ASN A 59 -0.89 -4.27 -5.45
CA ASN A 59 -0.30 -5.00 -6.56
C ASN A 59 1.20 -5.20 -6.33
N TRP A 60 1.72 -6.38 -6.66
CA TRP A 60 3.14 -6.71 -6.65
C TRP A 60 3.70 -6.69 -8.06
N PHE A 61 4.89 -6.11 -8.20
CA PHE A 61 5.62 -6.03 -9.46
C PHE A 61 7.01 -6.62 -9.31
N PHE A 62 7.49 -7.27 -10.35
CA PHE A 62 8.87 -7.73 -10.49
C PHE A 62 9.58 -6.91 -11.53
N GLN A 63 10.78 -6.44 -11.20
CA GLN A 63 11.62 -5.68 -12.11
C GLN A 63 13.02 -6.28 -12.16
N THR A 64 13.43 -6.63 -13.37
CA THR A 64 14.84 -6.92 -13.66
C THR A 64 15.55 -5.60 -13.95
N PRO A 65 16.78 -5.37 -13.45
CA PRO A 65 17.55 -4.17 -13.77
C PRO A 65 17.59 -3.93 -15.28
N GLY A 66 17.26 -2.70 -15.70
CA GLY A 66 17.22 -2.32 -17.11
C GLY A 66 15.96 -2.71 -17.90
N LEU A 67 15.00 -3.42 -17.29
CA LEU A 67 13.71 -3.76 -17.90
C LEU A 67 12.54 -3.02 -17.22
N SER A 68 11.43 -2.92 -17.95
CA SER A 68 10.18 -2.40 -17.40
C SER A 68 9.60 -3.33 -16.33
N PRO A 69 8.95 -2.79 -15.28
CA PRO A 69 8.25 -3.58 -14.28
C PRO A 69 7.18 -4.49 -14.90
N ARG A 70 7.09 -5.73 -14.40
CA ARG A 70 6.08 -6.72 -14.79
C ARG A 70 5.18 -7.01 -13.60
N SER A 71 3.86 -7.04 -13.81
CA SER A 71 2.90 -7.35 -12.75
C SER A 71 2.96 -8.84 -12.40
N LEU A 72 3.00 -9.16 -11.10
CA LEU A 72 2.96 -10.52 -10.57
C LEU A 72 1.59 -10.85 -9.96
N ILE A 73 1.19 -10.05 -8.97
CA ILE A 73 -0.01 -10.25 -8.17
C ILE A 73 -0.79 -8.94 -8.16
N TYR A 74 -2.11 -9.00 -8.27
CA TYR A 74 -3.01 -7.86 -8.15
C TYR A 74 -4.11 -8.17 -7.13
N GLN A 75 -4.69 -7.12 -6.55
CA GLN A 75 -5.71 -7.25 -5.50
C GLN A 75 -5.31 -8.23 -4.39
N VAL A 76 -4.10 -8.05 -3.84
CA VAL A 76 -3.49 -8.83 -2.74
C VAL A 76 -3.06 -10.25 -3.12
N SER A 77 -3.91 -11.04 -3.76
CA SER A 77 -3.68 -12.49 -3.95
C SER A 77 -3.93 -13.03 -5.36
N LYS A 78 -4.48 -12.23 -6.28
CA LYS A 78 -4.78 -12.71 -7.64
C LYS A 78 -3.54 -12.67 -8.51
N LEU A 79 -3.19 -13.80 -9.13
CA LEU A 79 -2.05 -13.87 -10.06
C LEU A 79 -2.40 -13.26 -11.41
N THR A 80 -1.49 -12.46 -11.96
CA THR A 80 -1.56 -12.00 -13.35
C THR A 80 -1.41 -13.19 -14.30
N SER A 81 -2.13 -13.20 -15.42
CA SER A 81 -2.08 -14.31 -16.38
C SER A 81 -0.65 -14.57 -16.89
N GLY A 82 -0.25 -15.85 -16.94
CA GLY A 82 1.10 -16.27 -17.35
C GLY A 82 2.17 -16.20 -16.24
N VAL A 83 1.83 -15.73 -15.03
CA VAL A 83 2.72 -15.81 -13.86
C VAL A 83 2.71 -17.23 -13.29
N SER A 84 3.88 -17.73 -12.88
CA SER A 84 3.99 -19.07 -12.25
C SER A 84 3.29 -19.12 -10.90
N ASP A 85 2.67 -20.25 -10.64
CA ASP A 85 2.05 -20.68 -9.37
C ASP A 85 2.97 -20.68 -8.15
N ARG A 86 4.30 -20.60 -8.32
CA ARG A 86 5.26 -20.44 -7.21
C ARG A 86 5.13 -19.09 -6.47
N PHE A 87 4.43 -18.13 -7.07
CA PHE A 87 4.10 -16.86 -6.44
C PHE A 87 2.74 -16.96 -5.75
N SER A 88 2.65 -16.43 -4.55
CA SER A 88 1.40 -16.30 -3.80
C SER A 88 1.43 -14.98 -3.04
N GLY A 89 0.25 -14.40 -2.81
CA GLY A 89 0.09 -13.20 -2.01
C GLY A 89 -1.06 -13.36 -1.03
N SER A 90 -0.95 -12.72 0.11
CA SER A 90 -1.89 -12.82 1.22
C SER A 90 -1.94 -11.52 2.01
N GLY A 91 -2.93 -11.39 2.89
CA GLY A 91 -2.97 -10.31 3.85
C GLY A 91 -4.32 -9.65 4.03
N SER A 92 -4.31 -8.63 4.87
CA SER A 92 -5.45 -7.83 5.29
C SER A 92 -5.15 -6.35 5.02
N GLY A 93 -6.16 -5.49 5.04
CA GLY A 93 -6.08 -4.11 4.54
C GLY A 93 -4.94 -3.21 5.06
N THR A 94 -4.16 -3.61 6.05
CA THR A 94 -2.97 -2.89 6.54
C THR A 94 -1.68 -3.70 6.54
N ASP A 95 -1.75 -5.04 6.49
CA ASP A 95 -0.61 -5.96 6.60
C ASP A 95 -0.71 -7.05 5.54
N LEU A 96 0.28 -7.12 4.66
CA LEU A 96 0.25 -7.83 3.39
C LEU A 96 1.55 -8.65 3.25
N HIS A 97 1.45 -9.91 2.85
CA HIS A 97 2.57 -10.88 2.81
C HIS A 97 2.64 -11.64 1.49
#